data_AF-A0A3M2X6V4-F1
#
_entry.id   AF-A0A3M2X6V4-F1
#
_cell.length_a   1.000
_cell.length_b   1.000
_cell.length_c   1.000
_cell.angle_alpha   90.00
_cell.angle_beta   90.00
_cell.angle_gamma   90.00
#
_symmetry.space_group_name_H-M   'P 1'
#
loop_
_entity.id
_entity.type
_entity.pdbx_description
1 polymer ?
#
loop_
_entity_poly.entity_id
_entity_poly.type
_entity_poly.pdbx_seq_one_letter_code
_entity_poly.pdbx_strand_id
1 'polypeptide(L)'
;GGLTKQGIGTLVLSGANSYSGPTLVNQGRLAINGSLASAVTVNNGGVLGGTGSVASLTANQGGTVAPGNSIGTLQVNSNVLLEPGSTYAVELSPTASDRIVVGGTATVSGANMALTLENDNAALLSSNQTSSVIG
;
A
#
# COMPACT_ATOMS: atom_id res chain seq x y z
N GLY A 1 21.18 -9.29 9.39
CA GLY A 1 20.09 -8.90 10.31
C GLY A 1 18.84 -8.58 9.52
N GLY A 2 17.68 -8.54 10.19
CA GLY A 2 16.39 -8.16 9.60
C GLY A 2 15.72 -7.05 10.41
N LEU A 3 14.56 -6.59 9.95
CA LEU A 3 13.77 -5.53 10.58
C LEU A 3 12.40 -6.10 10.99
N THR A 4 11.94 -5.78 12.20
CA THR A 4 10.54 -6.02 12.61
C THR A 4 9.92 -4.70 13.01
N LYS A 5 8.95 -4.23 12.21
CA LYS A 5 8.15 -3.06 12.52
C LYS A 5 7.01 -3.45 13.45
N GLN A 6 7.05 -2.88 14.66
CA GLN A 6 6.02 -3.01 15.70
C GLN A 6 5.53 -1.62 16.13
N GLY A 7 4.52 -1.58 16.99
CA GLY A 7 3.90 -0.34 17.48
C GLY A 7 3.03 0.34 16.42
N ILE A 8 2.06 1.13 16.88
CA ILE A 8 1.05 1.79 16.01
C ILE A 8 1.62 2.92 15.14
N GLY A 9 2.81 3.43 15.46
CA GLY A 9 3.42 4.56 14.76
C GLY A 9 3.90 4.22 13.36
N THR A 10 4.40 5.24 12.66
CA THR A 10 5.00 5.12 11.33
C THR A 10 6.53 5.09 11.44
N LEU A 11 7.15 4.15 10.73
CA LEU A 11 8.57 4.15 10.44
C LEU A 11 8.77 4.47 8.96
N VAL A 12 9.64 5.43 8.66
CA VAL A 12 9.98 5.82 7.28
C VAL A 12 11.40 5.38 6.97
N LEU A 13 11.59 4.62 5.89
CA LEU A 13 12.90 4.26 5.35
C LEU A 13 13.13 5.02 4.04
N SER A 14 13.90 6.10 4.09
CA SER A 14 14.17 6.98 2.94
C SER A 14 15.50 6.71 2.22
N GLY A 15 16.45 6.04 2.89
CA GLY A 15 17.76 5.71 2.32
C GLY A 15 17.80 4.40 1.53
N ALA A 16 18.99 4.03 1.08
CA ALA A 16 19.26 2.70 0.53
C ALA A 16 19.52 1.70 1.66
N ASN A 17 18.57 0.79 1.90
CA ASN A 17 18.65 -0.22 2.95
C ASN A 17 19.11 -1.55 2.33
N SER A 18 20.38 -1.89 2.56
CA SER A 18 21.05 -3.03 1.90
C SER A 18 20.96 -4.35 2.67
N TYR A 19 20.28 -4.39 3.82
CA TYR A 19 20.11 -5.63 4.56
C TYR A 19 19.18 -6.60 3.80
N SER A 20 19.49 -7.89 3.87
CA SER A 20 18.75 -8.95 3.17
C SER A 20 17.93 -9.85 4.10
N GLY A 21 18.16 -9.78 5.42
CA GLY A 21 17.29 -10.49 6.38
C GLY A 21 15.86 -9.96 6.32
N PRO A 22 14.85 -10.75 6.73
CA PRO A 22 13.45 -10.45 6.47
C PRO A 22 13.00 -9.13 7.12
N THR A 23 12.05 -8.46 6.46
CA THR A 23 11.34 -7.31 7.01
C THR A 23 9.91 -7.71 7.33
N LEU A 24 9.56 -7.71 8.62
CA LEU A 24 8.22 -8.04 9.10
C LEU A 24 7.50 -6.77 9.52
N VAL A 25 6.30 -6.54 9.00
CA VAL A 25 5.42 -5.43 9.42
C VAL A 25 4.29 -6.01 10.23
N ASN A 26 4.45 -6.03 11.55
CA ASN A 26 3.50 -6.64 12.48
C ASN A 26 2.46 -5.64 13.00
N GLN A 27 2.79 -4.34 13.03
CA GLN A 27 1.86 -3.30 13.46
C GLN A 27 2.26 -1.92 12.94
N GLY A 28 1.26 -1.07 12.70
CA GLY A 28 1.46 0.30 12.26
C GLY A 28 2.02 0.35 10.84
N ARG A 29 2.57 1.50 10.44
CA ARG A 29 3.01 1.74 9.06
C ARG A 29 4.53 1.64 8.90
N LEU A 30 4.97 0.88 7.90
CA LEU A 30 6.31 0.97 7.33
C LEU A 30 6.20 1.65 5.96
N ALA A 31 6.73 2.88 5.85
CA ALA A 31 6.80 3.60 4.58
C ALA A 31 8.20 3.44 3.97
N ILE A 32 8.29 2.80 2.81
CA ILE A 32 9.53 2.67 2.04
C ILE A 32 9.54 3.80 1.01
N ASN A 33 10.38 4.80 1.22
CA ASN A 33 10.57 5.93 0.29
C ASN A 33 11.94 5.90 -0.39
N GLY A 34 12.85 5.03 0.06
CA GLY A 34 14.12 4.72 -0.60
C GLY A 34 14.08 3.33 -1.25
N SER A 35 15.15 2.55 -1.08
CA SER A 35 15.20 1.16 -1.52
C SER A 35 15.43 0.21 -0.36
N LEU A 36 14.89 -1.00 -0.50
CA LEU A 36 15.02 -2.08 0.48
C LEU A 36 15.33 -3.40 -0.24
N ALA A 37 16.54 -3.92 -0.02
CA ALA A 37 16.97 -5.19 -0.61
C ALA A 37 16.33 -6.44 0.03
N SER A 38 15.56 -6.24 1.11
CA SER A 38 14.88 -7.29 1.88
C SER A 38 13.50 -7.63 1.31
N ALA A 39 13.08 -8.88 1.51
CA ALA A 39 11.69 -9.31 1.34
C ALA A 39 10.82 -8.75 2.48
N VAL A 40 9.61 -8.28 2.14
CA VAL A 40 8.66 -7.73 3.10
C VAL A 40 7.48 -8.66 3.29
N THR A 41 7.17 -8.98 4.55
CA THR A 41 5.93 -9.64 4.95
C THR A 41 5.09 -8.68 5.78
N VAL A 42 3.87 -8.41 5.32
CA VAL A 42 2.90 -7.59 6.04
C VAL A 42 1.92 -8.50 6.75
N ASN A 43 1.96 -8.48 8.09
CA ASN A 43 1.09 -9.29 8.93
C ASN A 43 -0.14 -8.49 9.37
N ASN A 44 -1.06 -9.17 10.05
CA ASN A 44 -2.28 -8.56 10.58
C ASN A 44 -1.99 -7.28 11.38
N GLY A 45 -2.63 -6.16 11.01
CA GLY A 45 -2.45 -4.86 11.65
C GLY A 45 -1.21 -4.08 11.17
N GLY A 46 -0.41 -4.65 10.28
CA GLY A 46 0.68 -3.99 9.59
C GLY A 46 0.23 -3.30 8.30
N VAL A 47 0.87 -2.18 7.99
CA VAL A 47 0.67 -1.43 6.75
C VAL A 47 2.02 -1.20 6.07
N LEU A 48 2.18 -1.66 4.83
CA LEU A 48 3.28 -1.25 3.97
C LEU A 48 2.83 -0.11 3.06
N GLY A 49 3.65 0.92 2.91
CA GLY A 49 3.42 1.97 1.92
C GLY A 49 4.68 2.68 1.48
N GLY A 50 4.54 3.89 0.94
CA GLY A 50 5.64 4.67 0.38
C GLY A 50 5.82 4.45 -1.13
N THR A 51 6.76 5.18 -1.71
CA THR A 51 7.00 5.27 -3.16
C THR A 51 8.29 4.57 -3.63
N GLY A 52 8.92 3.81 -2.74
CA GLY A 52 10.23 3.21 -2.93
C GLY A 52 10.19 1.83 -3.58
N SER A 53 11.26 1.06 -3.35
CA SER A 53 11.37 -0.31 -3.86
C SER A 53 11.67 -1.35 -2.78
N VAL A 54 11.12 -2.55 -2.95
CA VAL A 54 11.38 -3.73 -2.11
C VAL A 54 11.75 -4.94 -2.96
N ALA A 55 12.41 -5.95 -2.39
CA ALA A 55 12.80 -7.14 -3.14
C ALA A 55 11.60 -8.00 -3.54
N SER A 56 10.76 -8.37 -2.57
CA SER A 56 9.51 -9.09 -2.77
C SER A 56 8.50 -8.70 -1.69
N LEU A 57 7.24 -9.02 -1.91
CA LEU A 57 6.15 -8.64 -1.01
C LEU A 57 5.16 -9.79 -0.81
N THR A 58 4.88 -10.11 0.44
CA THR A 58 3.75 -10.93 0.84
C THR A 58 2.88 -10.14 1.82
N ALA A 59 1.59 -10.01 1.52
CA ALA A 59 0.59 -9.49 2.46
C ALA A 59 -0.27 -10.66 2.96
N ASN A 60 -0.14 -10.98 4.24
CA ASN A 60 -0.95 -11.99 4.91
C ASN A 60 -2.34 -11.45 5.25
N GLN A 61 -3.23 -12.33 5.69
CA GLN A 61 -4.56 -11.94 6.16
C GLN A 61 -4.48 -10.81 7.21
N GLY A 62 -5.28 -9.76 7.01
CA GLY A 62 -5.29 -8.55 7.84
C GLY A 62 -4.12 -7.59 7.63
N GLY A 63 -3.17 -7.91 6.76
CA GLY A 63 -2.10 -6.99 6.34
C GLY A 63 -2.56 -6.08 5.21
N THR A 64 -2.10 -4.83 5.22
CA THR A 64 -2.48 -3.82 4.21
C THR A 64 -1.27 -3.34 3.41
N VAL A 65 -1.43 -3.27 2.10
CA VAL A 65 -0.48 -2.60 1.19
C VAL A 65 -1.16 -1.34 0.66
N ALA A 66 -0.59 -0.18 0.99
CA ALA A 66 -1.09 1.14 0.63
C ALA A 66 0.08 1.96 0.04
N PRO A 67 0.40 1.77 -1.26
CA PRO A 67 1.48 2.48 -1.93
C PRO A 67 1.37 4.00 -1.74
N GLY A 68 2.47 4.70 -1.95
CA GLY A 68 2.46 6.15 -1.90
C GLY A 68 2.44 6.75 -0.49
N ASN A 69 2.28 8.08 -0.43
CA ASN A 69 2.10 8.90 0.76
C ASN A 69 1.04 9.98 0.44
N SER A 70 -0.14 9.60 -0.07
CA SER A 70 -0.86 10.16 -1.23
C SER A 70 -0.54 9.34 -2.50
N ILE A 71 -1.14 9.65 -3.66
CA ILE A 71 -1.01 8.80 -4.85
C ILE A 71 0.46 8.56 -5.23
N GLY A 72 0.85 7.29 -5.30
CA GLY A 72 2.22 6.88 -5.56
C GLY A 72 2.38 5.44 -6.00
N THR A 73 3.62 5.09 -6.35
CA THR A 73 3.97 3.77 -6.85
C THR A 73 4.97 3.08 -5.94
N LEU A 74 4.66 1.87 -5.49
CA LEU A 74 5.61 0.97 -4.83
C LEU A 74 6.15 -0.02 -5.86
N GLN A 75 7.47 -0.08 -6.02
CA GLN A 75 8.13 -1.06 -6.87
C GLN A 75 8.44 -2.34 -6.08
N VAL A 76 8.08 -3.49 -6.62
CA VAL A 76 8.48 -4.80 -6.12
C VAL A 76 9.32 -5.49 -7.19
N ASN A 77 10.59 -5.75 -6.89
CA ASN A 77 11.55 -6.21 -7.92
C ASN A 77 11.30 -7.65 -8.36
N SER A 78 10.73 -8.47 -7.48
CA SER A 78 10.37 -9.87 -7.73
C SER A 78 8.86 -10.04 -7.60
N ASN A 79 8.41 -11.06 -6.89
CA ASN A 79 7.00 -11.44 -6.82
C ASN A 79 6.23 -10.67 -5.74
N VAL A 80 4.93 -10.53 -5.98
CA VAL A 80 3.93 -10.08 -5.01
C VAL A 80 2.94 -11.21 -4.77
N LEU A 81 2.64 -11.47 -3.50
CA LEU A 81 1.56 -12.34 -3.07
C LEU A 81 0.64 -11.58 -2.12
N LEU A 82 -0.61 -11.38 -2.53
CA LEU A 82 -1.68 -10.87 -1.67
C LEU A 82 -2.58 -12.03 -1.29
N GLU A 83 -2.43 -12.53 -0.06
CA GLU A 83 -3.16 -13.68 0.47
C GLU A 83 -4.65 -13.35 0.74
N PRO A 84 -5.52 -14.36 0.85
CA PRO A 84 -6.93 -14.15 1.18
C PRO A 84 -7.11 -13.31 2.44
N GLY A 85 -7.91 -12.24 2.34
CA GLY A 85 -8.21 -11.34 3.45
C GLY A 85 -7.10 -10.34 3.80
N SER A 86 -6.03 -10.24 3.01
CA SER A 86 -5.19 -9.03 2.97
C SER A 86 -5.95 -7.84 2.34
N THR A 87 -5.39 -6.64 2.38
CA THR A 87 -5.99 -5.45 1.74
C THR A 87 -5.00 -4.75 0.83
N TYR A 88 -5.40 -4.47 -0.40
CA TYR A 88 -4.74 -3.49 -1.26
C TYR A 88 -5.54 -2.18 -1.21
N ALA A 89 -4.96 -1.17 -0.55
CA ALA A 89 -5.56 0.15 -0.40
C ALA A 89 -4.99 1.11 -1.44
N VAL A 90 -5.87 1.80 -2.16
CA VAL A 90 -5.54 2.60 -3.33
C VAL A 90 -6.20 3.95 -3.22
N GLU A 91 -5.39 5.00 -3.20
CA GLU A 91 -5.80 6.37 -3.44
C GLU A 91 -5.97 6.62 -4.94
N LEU A 92 -6.98 7.41 -5.30
CA LEU A 92 -7.44 7.61 -6.68
C LEU A 92 -7.69 9.10 -6.96
N SER A 93 -7.39 9.51 -8.18
CA SER A 93 -7.87 10.76 -8.76
C SER A 93 -8.40 10.47 -10.17
N PRO A 94 -9.04 11.43 -10.85
CA PRO A 94 -9.49 11.22 -12.23
C PRO A 94 -8.36 10.85 -13.21
N THR A 95 -7.09 11.12 -12.86
CA THR A 95 -5.95 10.97 -13.75
C THR A 95 -4.84 10.07 -13.20
N ALA A 96 -4.93 9.63 -11.95
CA ALA A 96 -3.89 8.82 -11.31
C ALA A 96 -4.46 7.86 -10.26
N SER A 97 -3.67 6.86 -9.89
CA SER A 97 -3.98 5.94 -8.81
C SER A 97 -2.71 5.45 -8.15
N ASP A 98 -2.82 4.99 -6.90
CA ASP A 98 -1.76 4.16 -6.33
C ASP A 98 -1.50 2.93 -7.18
N ARG A 99 -0.23 2.50 -7.19
CA ARG A 99 0.20 1.33 -7.95
C ARG A 99 1.24 0.51 -7.21
N ILE A 100 1.09 -0.80 -7.31
CA ILE A 100 2.20 -1.74 -7.14
C ILE A 100 2.71 -2.10 -8.53
N VAL A 101 3.99 -1.81 -8.82
CA VAL A 101 4.66 -2.29 -10.03
C VAL A 101 5.44 -3.54 -9.65
N VAL A 102 5.19 -4.64 -10.35
CA VAL A 102 5.77 -5.95 -10.03
C VAL A 102 6.71 -6.38 -11.16
N GLY A 103 7.95 -6.66 -10.82
CA GLY A 103 8.97 -7.15 -11.77
C GLY A 103 8.84 -8.64 -12.09
N GLY A 104 8.24 -9.42 -11.18
CA GLY A 104 7.92 -10.82 -11.37
C GLY A 104 6.40 -11.08 -11.48
N THR A 105 5.94 -12.14 -10.81
CA THR A 105 4.52 -12.50 -10.77
C THR A 105 3.78 -11.76 -9.66
N ALA A 106 2.60 -11.24 -9.99
CA ALA A 106 1.64 -10.75 -9.01
C ALA A 106 0.53 -11.80 -8.83
N THR A 107 0.46 -12.41 -7.66
CA THR A 107 -0.59 -13.34 -7.28
C THR A 107 -1.55 -12.67 -6.30
N VAL A 108 -2.81 -12.55 -6.70
CA VAL A 108 -3.88 -11.99 -5.86
C VAL A 108 -4.88 -13.11 -5.57
N SER A 109 -4.86 -13.63 -4.34
CA SER A 109 -5.62 -14.81 -3.93
C SER A 109 -6.77 -14.39 -3.00
N GLY A 110 -7.64 -13.49 -3.43
CA GLY A 110 -8.78 -13.02 -2.60
C GLY A 110 -8.44 -11.91 -1.59
N ALA A 111 -7.52 -11.02 -1.96
CA ALA A 111 -7.30 -9.77 -1.24
C ALA A 111 -8.51 -8.84 -1.39
N ASN A 112 -8.80 -8.05 -0.35
CA ASN A 112 -9.77 -6.98 -0.39
C ASN A 112 -9.20 -5.77 -1.15
N MET A 113 -10.08 -5.01 -1.80
CA MET A 113 -9.76 -3.72 -2.41
C MET A 113 -10.38 -2.61 -1.56
N ALA A 114 -9.57 -1.66 -1.09
CA ALA A 114 -10.02 -0.44 -0.44
C ALA A 114 -9.68 0.75 -1.33
N LEU A 115 -10.67 1.53 -1.75
CA LEU A 115 -10.48 2.66 -2.65
C LEU A 115 -10.84 3.96 -1.94
N THR A 116 -9.98 4.96 -2.01
CA THR A 116 -10.21 6.31 -1.48
C THR A 116 -9.86 7.34 -2.56
N LEU A 117 -10.50 8.51 -2.56
CA LEU A 117 -10.07 9.59 -3.43
C LEU A 117 -8.93 10.39 -2.79
N GLU A 118 -7.93 10.76 -3.59
CA GLU A 118 -6.87 11.67 -3.18
C GLU A 118 -7.45 13.08 -2.98
N ASN A 119 -7.29 13.63 -1.78
CA ASN A 119 -7.87 14.89 -1.31
C ASN A 119 -9.41 14.90 -1.26
N ASP A 120 -10.01 14.11 -0.36
CA ASP A 120 -11.40 14.30 0.06
C ASP A 120 -11.59 15.56 0.93
N ASN A 121 -11.39 16.74 0.33
CA ASN A 121 -12.15 17.93 0.72
C ASN A 121 -13.43 17.97 -0.14
N ALA A 122 -14.43 17.18 0.27
CA ALA A 122 -15.86 17.49 0.14
C ALA A 122 -16.46 17.81 -1.26
N ALA A 123 -16.03 17.18 -2.36
CA ALA A 123 -16.67 17.40 -3.67
C ALA A 123 -17.58 16.25 -4.16
N LEU A 124 -17.59 15.08 -3.53
CA LEU A 124 -18.43 13.96 -3.95
C LEU A 124 -19.93 14.06 -3.56
N LEU A 125 -20.37 15.17 -2.97
CA LEU A 125 -21.79 15.42 -2.67
C LEU A 125 -22.45 16.49 -3.57
N SER A 126 -21.77 17.01 -4.60
CA SER A 126 -22.32 18.15 -5.37
C SER A 126 -23.02 17.80 -6.69
N SER A 127 -23.08 16.54 -7.13
CA SER A 127 -23.63 16.21 -8.47
C SER A 127 -24.90 15.37 -8.52
N ASN A 128 -25.61 15.12 -7.40
CA ASN A 128 -26.86 14.34 -7.42
C ASN A 128 -28.00 14.90 -6.52
N GLN A 129 -28.36 16.18 -6.69
CA GLN A 129 -29.76 16.58 -6.48
C GLN A 129 -30.32 17.16 -7.77
N THR A 130 -30.92 16.28 -8.56
CA THR A 130 -31.93 16.67 -9.54
C THR A 130 -33.08 17.34 -8.79
N SER A 131 -33.30 18.64 -9.01
CA SER A 131 -34.63 19.23 -8.82
C SER A 131 -35.12 19.68 -10.17
N SER A 132 -35.88 18.80 -10.81
CA SER A 132 -36.87 19.19 -11.80
C SER A 132 -37.95 19.98 -11.06
N VAL A 133 -38.15 21.23 -11.43
CA VAL A 133 -39.38 21.95 -11.09
C VAL A 133 -39.91 22.56 -12.39
N ILE A 134 -40.76 21.78 -13.05
CA ILE A 134 -41.79 22.33 -13.92
C ILE A 134 -42.98 22.58 -12.99
N GLY A 135 -43.40 23.83 -12.88
CA GLY A 135 -44.48 24.30 -12.03
C GLY A 135 -44.42 25.81 -11.90
#